data_AF-A0A382VGF3-F1
#
_entry.id   AF-A0A382VGF3-F1
#
_cell.length_a   1.000
_cell.length_b   1.000
_cell.length_c   1.000
_cell.angle_alpha   90.00
_cell.angle_beta   90.00
_cell.angle_gamma   90.00
#
_symmetry.space_group_name_H-M   'P 1'
#
loop_
_entity.id
_entity.type
_entity.pdbx_description
1 polymer ?
#
loop_
_entity_poly.entity_id
_entity_poly.type
_entity_poly.pdbx_seq_one_letter_code
_entity_poly.pdbx_strand_id
1 'polypeptide(L)'
;MTATEELLGPILQNVSRSFYLTLRWLPPEVRQSIGLLYLLARTTDTIADTSLIPADKRMLKLRQFRDRIRSEGAPMPDFSHLAREQKNNGEKALLMHSPEIISLLEQTSAFDRGQIQLTLETITRGQEQDLERFGDGSKLKSLQTTEELDDYTYHVAGCVGEFWTHLTRHHCFPKAKLNDSQFLTLAIRFGKALQLINILRDLPEDLQKGRCYLPAVDLAAADLEPTDLLSPA
;
A
#
# COMPACT_ATOMS: atom_id res chain seq x y z
N MET A 1 7.15 5.01 27.04
CA MET A 1 6.58 5.00 25.68
C MET A 1 5.65 3.82 25.61
N THR A 2 4.37 4.03 25.30
CA THR A 2 3.43 2.92 25.07
C THR A 2 3.75 2.22 23.75
N ALA A 3 3.29 0.98 23.56
CA ALA A 3 3.47 0.27 22.28
C ALA A 3 2.92 1.08 21.09
N THR A 4 1.78 1.75 21.28
CA THR A 4 1.18 2.63 20.26
C THR A 4 2.06 3.85 19.94
N GLU A 5 2.67 4.48 20.96
CA GLU A 5 3.60 5.60 20.76
C GLU A 5 4.87 5.17 20.02
N GLU A 6 5.36 3.95 20.26
CA GLU A 6 6.50 3.38 19.56
C GLU A 6 6.18 3.10 18.08
N LEU A 7 5.04 2.45 17.82
CA LEU A 7 4.61 2.12 16.46
C LEU A 7 4.36 3.37 15.62
N LEU A 8 3.58 4.32 16.14
CA LEU A 8 3.18 5.53 15.40
C LEU A 8 4.22 6.66 15.47
N GLY A 9 5.26 6.50 16.29
CA GLY A 9 6.39 7.41 16.40
C GLY A 9 7.61 6.90 15.64
N PRO A 10 8.62 6.35 16.33
CA PRO A 10 9.89 5.97 15.73
C PRO A 10 9.77 4.91 14.62
N ILE A 11 8.90 3.91 14.75
CA ILE A 11 8.75 2.87 13.72
C ILE A 11 8.21 3.47 12.43
N LEU A 12 7.11 4.23 12.50
CA LEU A 12 6.53 4.92 11.34
C LEU A 12 7.51 5.92 10.71
N GLN A 13 8.21 6.71 11.53
CA GLN A 13 9.22 7.65 11.06
C GLN A 13 10.34 6.97 10.28
N ASN A 14 10.78 5.77 10.71
CA ASN A 14 11.86 5.03 10.07
C ASN A 14 11.48 4.46 8.70
N VAL A 15 10.21 4.11 8.49
CA VAL A 15 9.73 3.60 7.19
C VAL A 15 9.25 4.71 6.26
N SER A 16 8.83 5.87 6.80
CA SER A 16 8.51 7.05 5.98
C SER A 16 8.56 8.35 6.74
N ARG A 17 9.65 9.09 6.53
CA ARG A 17 9.86 10.42 7.12
C ARG A 17 8.83 11.43 6.64
N SER A 18 8.55 11.47 5.34
CA SER A 18 7.63 12.46 4.75
C SER A 18 6.21 12.27 5.26
N PHE A 19 5.72 11.03 5.29
CA PHE A 19 4.38 10.72 5.79
C PHE A 19 4.27 10.94 7.30
N TYR A 20 5.30 10.57 8.07
CA TYR A 20 5.36 10.85 9.50
C TYR A 20 5.19 12.34 9.81
N LEU A 21 5.85 13.22 9.04
CA LEU A 21 5.72 14.66 9.22
C LEU A 21 4.30 15.15 8.93
N THR A 22 3.61 14.59 7.92
CA THR A 22 2.22 14.96 7.62
C THR A 22 1.23 14.50 8.69
N LEU A 23 1.43 13.32 9.29
CA LEU A 23 0.56 12.80 10.36
C LEU A 23 0.48 13.75 11.57
N ARG A 24 1.56 14.47 11.87
CA ARG A 24 1.62 15.41 13.00
C ARG A 24 0.62 16.56 12.88
N TRP A 25 0.19 16.89 11.66
CA TRP A 25 -0.77 17.96 11.38
C TRP A 25 -2.22 17.47 11.33
N LEU A 26 -2.45 16.15 11.37
CA LEU A 26 -3.80 15.60 11.32
C LEU A 26 -4.54 15.80 12.64
N PRO A 27 -5.89 15.90 12.60
CA PRO A 27 -6.72 15.83 13.80
C PRO A 27 -6.39 14.57 14.63
N PRO A 28 -6.29 14.67 15.97
CA PRO A 28 -5.99 13.53 16.83
C PRO A 28 -6.93 12.33 16.63
N GLU A 29 -8.18 12.59 16.29
CA GLU A 29 -9.26 11.62 16.15
C GLU A 29 -9.02 10.61 15.02
N VAL A 30 -8.27 11.00 13.97
CA VAL A 30 -8.00 10.14 12.81
C VAL A 30 -6.53 9.70 12.73
N ARG A 31 -5.64 10.35 13.48
CA ARG A 31 -4.18 10.16 13.35
C ARG A 31 -3.76 8.72 13.61
N GLN A 32 -4.32 8.08 14.64
CA GLN A 32 -4.00 6.69 14.98
C GLN A 32 -4.41 5.74 13.85
N SER A 33 -5.65 5.84 13.37
CA SER A 33 -6.20 4.93 12.36
C SER A 33 -5.53 5.09 11.00
N ILE A 34 -5.19 6.32 10.62
CA ILE A 34 -4.42 6.61 9.40
C ILE A 34 -2.99 6.09 9.52
N GLY A 35 -2.32 6.31 10.67
CA GLY A 35 -0.98 5.79 10.90
C GLY A 35 -0.94 4.27 10.91
N LEU A 36 -1.96 3.63 11.49
CA LEU A 36 -2.11 2.18 11.51
C LEU A 36 -2.33 1.60 10.11
N LEU A 37 -3.23 2.18 9.30
CA LEU A 37 -3.40 1.76 7.92
C LEU A 37 -2.07 1.84 7.17
N TYR A 38 -1.33 2.94 7.34
CA TYR A 38 -0.05 3.12 6.69
C TYR A 38 0.97 2.03 7.05
N LEU A 39 1.11 1.71 8.34
CA LEU A 39 2.00 0.65 8.79
C LEU A 39 1.60 -0.71 8.19
N LEU A 40 0.31 -1.06 8.24
CA LEU A 40 -0.19 -2.31 7.68
C LEU A 40 0.04 -2.40 6.16
N ALA A 41 -0.29 -1.32 5.43
CA ALA A 41 -0.04 -1.24 3.98
C ALA A 41 1.45 -1.37 3.67
N ARG A 42 2.32 -0.67 4.41
CA ARG A 42 3.78 -0.76 4.23
C ARG A 42 4.32 -2.15 4.58
N THR A 43 3.72 -2.87 5.54
CA THR A 43 4.08 -4.26 5.85
C THR A 43 3.74 -5.16 4.68
N THR A 44 2.53 -5.05 4.12
CA THR A 44 2.12 -5.85 2.95
C THR A 44 2.98 -5.55 1.71
N ASP A 45 3.33 -4.28 1.51
CA ASP A 45 4.23 -3.80 0.45
C ASP A 45 5.64 -4.41 0.60
N THR A 46 6.19 -4.38 1.81
CA THR A 46 7.49 -5.00 2.13
C THR A 46 7.50 -6.51 1.79
N ILE A 47 6.39 -7.21 2.06
CA ILE A 47 6.25 -8.64 1.73
C ILE A 47 6.14 -8.86 0.22
N ALA A 48 5.39 -8.01 -0.48
CA ALA A 48 5.17 -8.14 -1.93
C ALA A 48 6.43 -7.78 -2.73
N ASP A 49 7.20 -6.77 -2.32
CA ASP A 49 8.28 -6.19 -3.13
C ASP A 49 9.67 -6.75 -2.89
N THR A 50 9.87 -7.49 -1.80
CA THR A 50 11.15 -8.12 -1.51
C THR A 50 11.58 -9.08 -2.63
N SER A 51 12.79 -8.93 -3.17
CA SER A 51 13.36 -9.89 -4.15
C SER A 51 14.10 -11.05 -3.49
N LEU A 52 14.06 -11.13 -2.15
CA LEU A 52 14.85 -12.05 -1.34
C LEU A 52 14.23 -13.45 -1.28
N ILE A 53 12.93 -13.55 -1.55
CA ILE A 53 12.20 -14.81 -1.60
C ILE A 53 11.35 -14.91 -2.89
N PRO A 54 11.18 -16.11 -3.45
CA PRO A 54 10.36 -16.35 -4.63
C PRO A 54 8.92 -15.81 -4.54
N ALA A 55 8.36 -15.40 -5.68
CA ALA A 55 7.02 -14.80 -5.79
C ALA A 55 5.89 -15.65 -5.18
N ASP A 56 5.93 -16.98 -5.31
CA ASP A 56 4.95 -17.89 -4.74
C ASP A 56 4.96 -17.86 -3.19
N LYS A 57 6.15 -17.76 -2.59
CA LYS A 57 6.30 -17.61 -1.14
C LYS A 57 5.84 -16.24 -0.66
N ARG A 58 6.10 -15.18 -1.42
CA ARG A 58 5.58 -13.82 -1.15
C ARG A 58 4.07 -13.80 -1.18
N MET A 59 3.48 -14.36 -2.23
CA MET A 59 2.04 -14.51 -2.40
C MET A 59 1.41 -15.24 -1.21
N LEU A 60 1.99 -16.36 -0.79
CA LEU A 60 1.49 -17.11 0.37
C LEU A 60 1.54 -16.28 1.66
N LYS A 61 2.66 -15.59 1.92
CA LYS A 61 2.81 -14.75 3.13
C LYS A 61 1.87 -13.56 3.13
N LEU A 62 1.68 -12.93 1.97
CA LEU A 62 0.74 -11.82 1.78
C LEU A 62 -0.69 -12.27 2.11
N ARG A 63 -1.13 -13.41 1.54
CA ARG A 63 -2.44 -14.00 1.82
C ARG A 63 -2.64 -14.35 3.28
N GLN A 64 -1.65 -14.98 3.91
CA GLN A 64 -1.69 -15.29 5.35
C GLN A 64 -1.85 -14.02 6.20
N PHE A 65 -1.14 -12.95 5.87
CA PHE A 65 -1.24 -11.70 6.61
C PHE A 65 -2.58 -11.00 6.38
N ARG A 66 -3.08 -10.98 5.14
CA ARG A 66 -4.42 -10.49 4.82
C ARG A 66 -5.48 -11.24 5.62
N ASP A 67 -5.41 -12.57 5.66
CA ASP A 67 -6.35 -13.38 6.44
C ASP A 67 -6.28 -13.05 7.94
N ARG A 68 -5.09 -12.78 8.48
CA ARG A 68 -4.90 -12.32 9.87
C ARG A 68 -5.48 -10.93 10.14
N ILE A 69 -5.31 -10.00 9.21
CA ILE A 69 -5.89 -8.65 9.31
C ILE A 69 -7.42 -8.73 9.29
N ARG A 70 -7.97 -9.60 8.43
CA ARG A 70 -9.42 -9.78 8.28
C ARG A 70 -10.06 -10.50 9.47
N SER A 71 -9.40 -11.52 10.03
CA SER A 71 -9.95 -12.39 11.06
C SER A 71 -9.02 -12.54 12.25
N GLU A 72 -9.55 -12.24 13.45
CA GLU A 72 -8.84 -12.39 14.72
C GLU A 72 -8.43 -13.85 15.00
N GLY A 73 -9.17 -14.82 14.46
CA GLY A 73 -8.89 -16.25 14.63
C GLY A 73 -7.85 -16.83 13.68
N ALA A 74 -7.41 -16.08 12.66
CA ALA A 74 -6.36 -16.56 11.76
C ALA A 74 -4.98 -16.49 12.44
N PRO A 75 -4.05 -17.41 12.13
CA PRO A 75 -2.73 -17.42 12.75
C PRO A 75 -1.88 -16.25 12.25
N MET A 76 -1.03 -15.72 13.14
CA MET A 76 -0.03 -14.73 12.75
C MET A 76 1.06 -15.39 11.88
N PRO A 77 1.33 -14.92 10.65
CA PRO A 77 2.43 -15.44 9.85
C PRO A 77 3.79 -15.11 10.49
N ASP A 78 4.69 -16.10 10.48
CA ASP A 78 6.09 -15.86 10.87
C ASP A 78 6.84 -15.07 9.80
N PHE A 79 7.31 -13.87 10.16
CA PHE A 79 8.13 -13.00 9.32
C PHE A 79 9.61 -13.00 9.71
N SER A 80 10.04 -13.80 10.68
CA SER A 80 11.41 -13.78 11.21
C SER A 80 12.46 -14.01 10.13
N HIS A 81 12.23 -14.96 9.22
CA HIS A 81 13.12 -15.19 8.08
C HIS A 81 13.15 -13.98 7.14
N LEU A 82 11.98 -13.44 6.78
CA LEU A 82 11.89 -12.30 5.88
C LEU A 82 12.60 -11.07 6.46
N ALA A 83 12.37 -10.79 7.74
CA ALA A 83 12.97 -9.67 8.46
C ALA A 83 14.51 -9.78 8.55
N ARG A 84 15.07 -10.99 8.61
CA ARG A 84 16.53 -11.19 8.62
C ARG A 84 17.19 -10.83 7.29
N GLU A 85 16.50 -11.10 6.19
CA GLU A 85 17.01 -10.86 4.85
C GLU A 85 16.88 -9.37 4.46
N GLN A 86 15.91 -8.63 5.02
CA GLN A 86 15.71 -7.21 4.71
C GLN A 86 16.97 -6.38 5.01
N LYS A 87 17.44 -5.65 3.99
CA LYS A 87 18.57 -4.70 4.09
C LYS A 87 18.18 -3.39 4.79
N ASN A 88 16.91 -2.98 4.65
CA ASN A 88 16.41 -1.77 5.27
C ASN A 88 16.00 -2.06 6.73
N ASN A 89 16.68 -1.39 7.67
CA ASN A 89 16.42 -1.56 9.11
C ASN A 89 14.99 -1.17 9.52
N GLY A 90 14.38 -0.18 8.85
CA GLY A 90 13.00 0.22 9.09
C GLY A 90 12.00 -0.87 8.70
N GLU A 91 12.16 -1.45 7.52
CA GLU A 91 11.30 -2.55 7.03
C GLU A 91 11.48 -3.83 7.86
N LYS A 92 12.72 -4.12 8.26
CA LYS A 92 13.00 -5.19 9.22
C LYS A 92 12.27 -4.96 10.54
N ALA A 93 12.38 -3.77 11.11
CA ALA A 93 11.69 -3.44 12.35
C ALA A 93 10.17 -3.55 12.18
N LEU A 94 9.63 -3.07 11.07
CA LEU A 94 8.21 -3.14 10.74
C LEU A 94 7.69 -4.59 10.72
N LEU A 95 8.40 -5.50 10.03
CA LEU A 95 8.05 -6.92 10.00
C LEU A 95 8.07 -7.55 11.40
N MET A 96 9.08 -7.23 12.21
CA MET A 96 9.19 -7.74 13.58
C MET A 96 8.09 -7.22 14.51
N HIS A 97 7.57 -6.01 14.28
CA HIS A 97 6.49 -5.40 15.06
C HIS A 97 5.08 -5.71 14.53
N SER A 98 4.96 -6.61 13.54
CA SER A 98 3.66 -6.96 12.96
C SER A 98 2.65 -7.50 13.99
N PRO A 99 3.05 -8.30 15.03
CA PRO A 99 2.12 -8.70 16.09
C PRO A 99 1.54 -7.51 16.87
N GLU A 100 2.36 -6.52 17.20
CA GLU A 100 1.96 -5.31 17.92
C GLU A 100 1.05 -4.43 17.05
N ILE A 101 1.32 -4.33 15.76
CA ILE A 101 0.47 -3.62 14.79
C ILE A 101 -0.92 -4.28 14.72
N ILE A 102 -0.99 -5.61 14.72
CA ILE A 102 -2.26 -6.35 14.72
C ILE A 102 -3.00 -6.17 16.05
N SER A 103 -2.29 -6.19 17.18
CA SER A 103 -2.90 -5.90 18.49
C SER A 103 -3.47 -4.48 18.52
N LEU A 104 -2.80 -3.50 17.90
CA LEU A 104 -3.31 -2.14 17.79
C LEU A 104 -4.58 -2.07 16.93
N LEU A 105 -4.65 -2.84 15.83
CA LEU A 105 -5.87 -2.97 15.01
C LEU A 105 -7.05 -3.52 15.83
N GLU A 106 -6.81 -4.54 16.65
CA GLU A 106 -7.83 -5.16 17.52
C GLU A 106 -8.32 -4.24 18.65
N GLN A 107 -7.57 -3.18 18.95
CA GLN A 107 -7.94 -2.16 19.93
C GLN A 107 -8.69 -0.96 19.30
N THR A 108 -8.70 -0.84 17.96
CA THR A 108 -9.43 0.26 17.28
C THR A 108 -10.94 0.07 17.36
N SER A 109 -11.69 1.17 17.16
CA SER A 109 -13.15 1.13 17.08
C SER A 109 -13.62 0.19 15.95
N ALA A 110 -14.81 -0.40 16.07
CA ALA A 110 -15.34 -1.28 15.04
C ALA A 110 -15.48 -0.57 13.67
N PHE A 111 -15.80 0.72 13.67
CA PHE A 111 -15.87 1.53 12.46
C PHE A 111 -14.49 1.66 11.80
N ASP A 112 -13.48 2.11 12.55
CA ASP A 112 -12.12 2.30 12.02
C ASP A 112 -11.50 0.99 11.57
N ARG A 113 -11.66 -0.08 12.37
CA ARG A 113 -11.19 -1.42 12.04
C ARG A 113 -11.77 -1.89 10.71
N GLY A 114 -13.08 -1.74 10.52
CA GLY A 114 -13.76 -2.12 9.28
C GLY A 114 -13.25 -1.33 8.07
N GLN A 115 -13.01 -0.03 8.22
CA GLN A 115 -12.43 0.81 7.16
C GLN A 115 -10.99 0.39 6.81
N ILE A 116 -10.16 0.11 7.83
CA ILE A 116 -8.78 -0.36 7.63
C ILE A 116 -8.77 -1.71 6.91
N GLN A 117 -9.58 -2.66 7.38
CA GLN A 117 -9.68 -4.00 6.79
C GLN A 117 -10.15 -3.95 5.34
N LEU A 118 -11.18 -3.17 5.04
CA LEU A 118 -11.70 -3.00 3.67
C LEU A 118 -10.64 -2.42 2.72
N THR A 119 -9.91 -1.41 3.19
CA THR A 119 -8.86 -0.76 2.40
C THR A 119 -7.70 -1.72 2.16
N LEU A 120 -7.30 -2.48 3.18
CA LEU A 120 -6.24 -3.47 3.06
C LEU A 120 -6.61 -4.67 2.19
N GLU A 121 -7.86 -5.13 2.20
CA GLU A 121 -8.33 -6.14 1.26
C GLU A 121 -8.13 -5.66 -0.19
N THR A 122 -8.41 -4.38 -0.44
CA THR A 122 -8.27 -3.74 -1.76
C THR A 122 -6.80 -3.59 -2.17
N ILE A 123 -5.95 -3.06 -1.28
CA ILE A 123 -4.50 -2.92 -1.52
C ILE A 123 -3.85 -4.28 -1.79
N THR A 124 -4.13 -5.26 -0.93
CA THR A 124 -3.52 -6.59 -1.05
C THR A 124 -3.97 -7.31 -2.32
N ARG A 125 -5.22 -7.12 -2.77
CA ARG A 125 -5.67 -7.61 -4.07
C ARG A 125 -4.83 -7.05 -5.23
N GLY A 126 -4.55 -5.75 -5.23
CA GLY A 126 -3.67 -5.12 -6.22
C GLY A 126 -2.25 -5.70 -6.19
N GLN A 127 -1.70 -5.90 -5.00
CA GLN A 127 -0.37 -6.52 -4.82
C GLN A 127 -0.33 -7.98 -5.29
N GLU A 128 -1.41 -8.75 -5.09
CA GLU A 128 -1.53 -10.11 -5.64
C GLU A 128 -1.54 -10.11 -7.17
N GLN A 129 -2.33 -9.23 -7.79
CA GLN A 129 -2.36 -9.09 -9.26
C GLN A 129 -0.99 -8.70 -9.82
N ASP A 130 -0.27 -7.81 -9.14
CA ASP A 130 1.09 -7.42 -9.53
C ASP A 130 2.08 -8.58 -9.40
N LEU A 131 2.02 -9.37 -8.32
CA LEU A 131 2.85 -10.57 -8.18
C LEU A 131 2.54 -11.62 -9.26
N GLU A 132 1.27 -11.82 -9.61
CA GLU A 132 0.87 -12.72 -10.69
C GLU A 132 1.36 -12.24 -12.06
N ARG A 133 1.25 -10.93 -12.31
CA ARG A 133 1.67 -10.32 -13.58
C ARG A 133 3.18 -10.31 -13.70
N PHE A 134 3.91 -9.72 -12.75
CA PHE A 134 5.34 -9.43 -12.86
C PHE A 134 6.24 -10.53 -12.25
N GLY A 135 5.75 -11.30 -11.28
CA GLY A 135 6.51 -12.37 -10.64
C GLY A 135 7.80 -11.88 -9.97
N ASP A 136 8.90 -12.57 -10.25
CA ASP A 136 10.24 -12.22 -9.75
C ASP A 136 10.97 -11.19 -10.63
N GLY A 137 10.32 -10.62 -11.65
CA GLY A 137 10.94 -9.59 -12.50
C GLY A 137 11.96 -10.12 -13.51
N SER A 138 11.95 -11.43 -13.80
CA SER A 138 12.92 -12.07 -14.71
C SER A 138 12.79 -11.65 -16.17
N LYS A 139 11.65 -11.08 -16.55
CA LYS A 139 11.39 -10.48 -17.87
C LYS A 139 10.59 -9.21 -17.67
N LEU A 140 10.91 -8.19 -18.46
CA LEU A 140 10.09 -6.98 -18.52
C LEU A 140 8.68 -7.34 -19.01
N LYS A 141 7.68 -6.97 -18.24
CA LYS A 141 6.27 -7.06 -18.60
C LYS A 141 5.62 -5.70 -18.38
N SER A 142 4.55 -5.43 -19.12
CA SER A 142 3.80 -4.19 -18.99
C SER A 142 2.33 -4.43 -18.67
N LEU A 143 1.65 -3.39 -18.18
CA LEU A 143 0.20 -3.30 -18.32
C LEU A 143 -0.15 -3.26 -19.80
N GLN A 144 -1.31 -3.80 -20.16
CA GLN A 144 -1.77 -3.91 -21.53
C GLN A 144 -2.67 -2.74 -21.90
N THR A 145 -3.59 -2.34 -21.03
CA THR A 145 -4.61 -1.32 -21.34
C THR A 145 -4.66 -0.20 -20.30
N THR A 146 -5.25 0.93 -20.69
CA THR A 146 -5.50 2.07 -19.79
C THR A 146 -6.40 1.67 -18.62
N GLU A 147 -7.33 0.73 -18.81
CA GLU A 147 -8.19 0.20 -17.75
C GLU A 147 -7.38 -0.58 -16.71
N GLU A 148 -6.37 -1.35 -17.12
CA GLU A 148 -5.48 -2.01 -16.16
C GLU A 148 -4.70 -1.00 -15.32
N LEU A 149 -4.28 0.13 -15.91
CA LEU A 149 -3.64 1.22 -15.17
C LEU A 149 -4.62 1.91 -14.21
N ASP A 150 -5.86 2.16 -14.64
CA ASP A 150 -6.89 2.75 -13.79
C ASP A 150 -7.26 1.83 -12.60
N ASP A 151 -7.35 0.53 -12.84
CA ASP A 151 -7.60 -0.49 -11.82
C ASP A 151 -6.41 -0.62 -10.86
N TYR A 152 -5.18 -0.65 -11.38
CA TYR A 152 -3.97 -0.67 -10.56
C TYR A 152 -3.89 0.55 -9.64
N THR A 153 -4.02 1.76 -10.21
CA THR A 153 -3.95 3.01 -9.44
C THR A 153 -5.09 3.13 -8.43
N TYR A 154 -6.26 2.56 -8.70
CA TYR A 154 -7.32 2.43 -7.71
C TYR A 154 -6.89 1.55 -6.53
N HIS A 155 -6.44 0.33 -6.79
CA HIS A 155 -6.11 -0.64 -5.75
C HIS A 155 -5.02 -0.13 -4.80
N VAL A 156 -3.97 0.51 -5.31
CA VAL A 156 -2.81 0.90 -4.48
C VAL A 156 -2.92 2.30 -3.87
N ALA A 157 -3.78 3.18 -4.41
CA ALA A 157 -3.84 4.58 -3.95
C ALA A 157 -5.24 5.20 -3.97
N GLY A 158 -6.08 4.89 -4.96
CA GLY A 158 -7.46 5.41 -5.04
C GLY A 158 -8.30 5.05 -3.82
N CYS A 159 -8.26 3.78 -3.40
CA CYS A 159 -8.97 3.28 -2.22
C CYS A 159 -8.50 3.93 -0.91
N VAL A 160 -7.22 4.34 -0.84
CA VAL A 160 -6.68 5.10 0.30
C VAL A 160 -7.35 6.47 0.37
N GLY A 161 -7.63 7.12 -0.76
CA GLY A 161 -8.41 8.35 -0.80
C GLY A 161 -9.81 8.20 -0.18
N GLU A 162 -10.51 7.11 -0.51
CA GLU A 162 -11.82 6.79 0.07
C GLU A 162 -11.73 6.59 1.58
N PHE A 163 -10.76 5.80 2.04
CA PHE A 163 -10.51 5.57 3.46
C PHE A 163 -10.34 6.88 4.24
N TRP A 164 -9.48 7.77 3.75
CA TRP A 164 -9.25 9.07 4.38
C TRP A 164 -10.53 9.90 4.43
N THR A 165 -11.32 9.87 3.35
CA THR A 165 -12.59 10.58 3.27
C THR A 165 -13.60 10.03 4.26
N HIS A 166 -13.74 8.71 4.37
CA HIS A 166 -14.65 8.09 5.32
C HIS A 166 -14.28 8.38 6.78
N LEU A 167 -13.00 8.25 7.16
CA LEU A 167 -12.55 8.55 8.51
C LEU A 167 -12.75 10.01 8.88
N THR A 168 -12.32 10.94 8.02
CA THR A 168 -12.44 12.38 8.30
C THR A 168 -13.89 12.84 8.30
N ARG A 169 -14.73 12.30 7.41
CA ARG A 169 -16.17 12.58 7.39
C ARG A 169 -16.87 12.09 8.67
N HIS A 170 -16.46 10.93 9.18
CA HIS A 170 -17.03 10.34 10.41
C HIS A 170 -16.57 11.07 11.67
N HIS A 171 -15.26 11.25 11.85
CA HIS A 171 -14.69 11.75 13.11
C HIS A 171 -14.61 13.28 13.17
N CYS A 172 -14.22 13.92 12.07
CA CYS A 172 -13.94 15.37 12.07
C CYS A 172 -15.15 16.19 11.63
N PHE A 173 -15.95 15.68 10.69
CA PHE A 173 -17.06 16.41 10.07
C PHE A 173 -18.41 15.70 10.12
N PRO A 174 -18.83 15.04 11.23
CA PRO A 174 -20.02 14.19 11.27
C PRO A 174 -21.32 14.91 10.88
N LYS A 175 -21.43 16.22 11.17
CA LYS A 175 -22.63 17.04 10.96
C LYS A 175 -22.54 17.97 9.76
N ALA A 176 -21.44 17.94 9.02
CA ALA A 176 -21.27 18.82 7.86
C ALA A 176 -22.25 18.39 6.74
N LYS A 177 -22.87 19.38 6.10
CA LYS A 177 -23.74 19.16 4.93
C LYS A 177 -22.86 19.08 3.68
N LEU A 178 -22.33 17.89 3.41
CA LEU A 178 -21.44 17.61 2.30
C LEU A 178 -22.10 16.65 1.31
N ASN A 179 -21.67 16.71 0.05
CA ASN A 179 -22.01 15.69 -0.94
C ASN A 179 -20.97 14.56 -0.85
N ASP A 180 -21.26 13.55 -0.04
CA ASP A 180 -20.30 12.46 0.23
C ASP A 180 -19.88 11.73 -1.07
N SER A 181 -20.81 11.55 -2.02
CA SER A 181 -20.49 10.93 -3.32
C SER A 181 -19.49 11.75 -4.15
N GLN A 182 -19.64 13.08 -4.15
CA GLN A 182 -18.69 13.97 -4.83
C GLN A 182 -17.32 13.92 -4.16
N PHE A 183 -17.27 13.95 -2.83
CA PHE A 183 -16.01 13.88 -2.08
C PHE A 183 -15.28 12.56 -2.32
N LEU A 184 -15.99 11.42 -2.32
CA LEU A 184 -15.41 10.12 -2.63
C LEU A 184 -14.85 10.08 -4.06
N THR A 185 -15.61 10.59 -5.04
CA THR A 185 -15.14 10.69 -6.44
C THR A 185 -13.85 11.49 -6.55
N LEU A 186 -13.76 12.63 -5.84
CA LEU A 186 -12.56 13.47 -5.82
C LEU A 186 -11.40 12.78 -5.10
N ALA A 187 -11.67 12.08 -4.01
CA ALA A 187 -10.66 11.40 -3.22
C ALA A 187 -10.00 10.24 -3.98
N ILE A 188 -10.80 9.44 -4.70
CA ILE A 188 -10.29 8.38 -5.58
C ILE A 188 -9.36 8.99 -6.64
N ARG A 189 -9.81 10.07 -7.31
CA ARG A 189 -9.01 10.76 -8.33
C ARG A 189 -7.72 11.34 -7.75
N PHE A 190 -7.78 11.89 -6.54
CA PHE A 190 -6.60 12.42 -5.86
C PHE A 190 -5.58 11.32 -5.57
N GLY A 191 -6.02 10.17 -5.02
CA GLY A 191 -5.16 9.01 -4.79
C GLY A 191 -4.53 8.49 -6.08
N LYS A 192 -5.34 8.30 -7.13
CA LYS A 192 -4.85 7.87 -8.46
C LYS A 192 -3.83 8.84 -9.04
N ALA A 193 -4.06 10.15 -8.94
CA ALA A 193 -3.13 11.17 -9.45
C ALA A 193 -1.77 11.11 -8.75
N LEU A 194 -1.73 10.94 -7.43
CA LEU A 194 -0.48 10.75 -6.70
C LEU A 194 0.26 9.49 -7.15
N GLN A 195 -0.46 8.41 -7.43
CA GLN A 195 0.16 7.18 -7.91
C GLN A 195 0.69 7.29 -9.34
N LEU A 196 -0.02 8.00 -10.23
CA LEU A 196 0.49 8.29 -11.58
C LEU A 196 1.81 9.09 -11.53
N ILE A 197 1.94 10.03 -10.59
CA ILE A 197 3.20 10.74 -10.36
C ILE A 197 4.30 9.79 -9.88
N ASN A 198 3.99 8.85 -8.97
CA ASN A 198 4.96 7.85 -8.52
C ASN A 198 5.39 6.94 -9.68
N ILE A 199 4.47 6.46 -10.51
CA ILE A 199 4.77 5.63 -11.69
C ILE A 199 5.76 6.34 -12.61
N LEU A 200 5.58 7.64 -12.87
CA LEU A 200 6.50 8.39 -13.71
C LEU A 200 7.86 8.63 -13.03
N ARG A 201 7.85 8.93 -11.73
CA ARG A 201 9.07 9.18 -10.96
C ARG A 201 9.95 7.94 -10.86
N ASP A 202 9.34 6.80 -10.56
CA ASP A 202 10.01 5.55 -10.21
C ASP A 202 10.18 4.62 -11.44
N LEU A 203 9.77 5.09 -12.63
CA LEU A 203 9.84 4.34 -13.90
C LEU A 203 11.22 3.68 -14.13
N PRO A 204 12.37 4.37 -13.96
CA PRO A 204 13.67 3.72 -14.19
C PRO A 204 13.92 2.53 -13.25
N GLU A 205 13.53 2.63 -11.98
CA GLU A 205 13.74 1.56 -11.01
C GLU A 205 12.78 0.39 -11.23
N ASP A 206 11.53 0.67 -11.62
CA ASP A 206 10.54 -0.36 -11.92
C ASP A 206 10.92 -1.16 -13.16
N LEU A 207 11.41 -0.51 -14.22
CA LEU A 207 11.89 -1.18 -15.42
C LEU A 207 13.06 -2.13 -15.11
N GLN A 208 13.99 -1.73 -14.22
CA GLN A 208 15.09 -2.59 -13.76
C GLN A 208 14.61 -3.82 -12.99
N LYS A 209 13.43 -3.74 -12.36
CA LYS A 209 12.75 -4.86 -11.70
C LYS A 209 11.85 -5.66 -12.66
N GLY A 210 11.88 -5.38 -13.96
CA GLY A 210 11.05 -6.05 -14.95
C GLY A 210 9.57 -5.63 -14.92
N ARG A 211 9.25 -4.46 -14.34
CA ARG A 211 7.89 -3.92 -14.22
C ARG A 211 7.74 -2.68 -15.09
N CYS A 212 6.70 -2.64 -15.92
CA CYS A 212 6.31 -1.44 -16.65
C CYS A 212 4.83 -1.15 -16.38
N TYR A 213 4.55 -0.06 -15.67
CA TYR A 213 3.18 0.33 -15.38
C TYR A 213 2.55 1.21 -16.47
N LEU A 214 3.31 1.60 -17.50
CA LEU A 214 2.75 2.28 -18.67
C LEU A 214 2.04 1.25 -19.56
N PRO A 215 0.78 1.49 -19.98
CA PRO A 215 0.06 0.57 -20.84
C PRO A 215 0.72 0.39 -22.20
N ALA A 216 0.79 -0.85 -22.67
CA ALA A 216 1.34 -1.20 -23.98
C ALA A 216 0.60 -0.48 -25.13
N VAL A 217 -0.72 -0.32 -25.02
CA VAL A 217 -1.52 0.43 -26.00
C VAL A 217 -1.13 1.91 -26.09
N ASP A 218 -0.78 2.53 -24.96
CA ASP A 218 -0.39 3.94 -24.91
C ASP A 218 1.03 4.14 -25.45
N LEU A 219 1.93 3.19 -25.17
CA LEU A 219 3.28 3.17 -25.75
C LEU A 219 3.24 2.95 -27.26
N ALA A 220 2.44 1.99 -27.73
CA ALA A 220 2.30 1.71 -29.16
C ALA A 220 1.72 2.90 -29.95
N ALA A 221 0.83 3.68 -29.35
CA ALA A 221 0.32 4.92 -29.95
C ALA A 221 1.40 6.00 -30.15
N ALA A 222 2.54 5.86 -29.46
CA ALA A 222 3.73 6.70 -29.60
C ALA A 222 4.87 6.00 -30.36
N ASP A 223 4.59 4.88 -31.05
CA ASP A 223 5.58 4.04 -31.75
C ASP A 223 6.68 3.49 -30.82
N LEU A 224 6.33 3.15 -29.58
CA LEU A 224 7.23 2.59 -28.56
C LEU A 224 6.78 1.21 -28.07
N GLU A 225 7.75 0.38 -27.72
CA GLU A 225 7.60 -0.83 -26.93
C GLU A 225 8.14 -0.61 -25.50
N PRO A 226 7.68 -1.38 -24.48
CA PRO A 226 8.21 -1.25 -23.12
C PRO A 226 9.74 -1.36 -23.03
N THR A 227 10.37 -2.15 -23.91
CA THR A 227 11.83 -2.31 -23.96
C THR A 227 12.56 -1.06 -24.41
N ASP A 228 11.94 -0.18 -25.19
CA ASP A 228 12.56 1.07 -25.64
C ASP A 228 12.81 2.02 -24.46
N LEU A 229 12.01 1.89 -23.39
CA LEU A 229 12.15 2.69 -22.18
C LEU A 229 13.40 2.33 -21.34
N LEU A 230 14.04 1.18 -21.60
CA LEU A 230 15.27 0.78 -20.88
C LEU A 230 16.50 1.60 -21.31
N SER A 231 16.44 2.28 -22.45
CA SER A 231 17.55 3.05 -23.01
C SER A 231 17.00 4.32 -23.67
N PRO A 232 16.56 5.31 -22.86
CA PRO A 232 16.11 6.59 -23.40
C PRO A 232 17.25 7.26 -24.18
N ALA A 233 16.92 7.75 -25.37
CA ALA A 233 17.86 8.39 -26.30
C ALA A 233 18.44 9.71 -25.77
#